data_AF-A0A957T511-F1
#
_entry.id   AF-A0A957T511-F1
#
_cell.length_a   1.000
_cell.length_b   1.000
_cell.length_c   1.000
_cell.angle_alpha   90.00
_cell.angle_beta   90.00
_cell.angle_gamma   90.00
#
_symmetry.space_group_name_H-M   'P 1'
#
loop_
_entity.id
_entity.type
_entity.pdbx_description
1 polymer ?
#
loop_
_entity_poly.entity_id
_entity_poly.type
_entity_poly.pdbx_seq_one_letter_code
_entity_poly.pdbx_strand_id
1 'polypeptide(L)' 'MTATATAGTVLPLDAYRNKILPLRRQATIRNRWLKTRLDEFLPTLMQRVGLDMWIIAAREYNEDPVIM' A
#
# COMPACT_ATOMS: atom_id res chain seq x y z
N MET A 1 21.81 31.19 -23.43
CA MET A 1 21.06 29.92 -23.30
C MET A 1 20.69 29.73 -21.85
N THR A 2 19.52 30.23 -21.44
CA THR A 2 18.99 30.06 -20.08
C THR A 2 17.80 29.12 -20.19
N ALA A 3 17.98 27.88 -19.73
CA ALA A 3 16.93 26.87 -19.69
C ALA A 3 15.94 27.24 -18.57
N THR A 4 14.72 27.62 -18.95
CA THR A 4 13.62 27.86 -18.01
C THR A 4 13.10 26.50 -17.54
N ALA A 5 13.39 26.14 -16.29
CA ALA A 5 12.81 24.96 -15.66
C ALA A 5 11.28 25.13 -15.56
N THR A 6 10.52 24.24 -16.19
CA THR A 6 9.07 24.18 -16.07
C THR A 6 8.71 23.79 -14.64
N ALA A 7 8.31 24.75 -13.82
CA ALA A 7 7.76 24.49 -12.51
C ALA A 7 6.47 23.66 -12.67
N GLY A 8 6.48 22.40 -12.24
CA GLY A 8 5.28 21.56 -12.21
C GLY A 8 4.20 22.23 -11.37
N THR A 9 2.98 22.33 -11.90
CA THR A 9 1.85 22.96 -11.23
C THR A 9 1.57 22.27 -9.89
N VAL A 10 1.82 22.95 -8.77
CA VAL A 10 1.46 22.47 -7.44
C VAL A 10 -0.03 22.70 -7.25
N LEU A 11 -0.78 21.61 -7.05
CA LEU A 11 -2.22 21.70 -6.77
C LEU A 11 -2.46 22.22 -5.34
N PRO A 12 -3.47 23.09 -5.12
CA PRO A 12 -3.82 23.56 -3.79
C PRO A 12 -4.34 22.41 -2.91
N LEU A 13 -4.05 22.45 -1.60
CA LEU A 13 -4.38 21.36 -0.65
C LEU A 13 -5.87 20.98 -0.66
N ASP A 14 -6.76 21.96 -0.81
CA ASP A 14 -8.21 21.73 -0.85
C ASP A 14 -8.65 20.86 -2.03
N ALA A 15 -7.87 20.82 -3.12
CA ALA A 15 -8.14 19.93 -4.26
C ALA A 15 -8.09 18.43 -3.88
N TYR A 16 -7.52 18.09 -2.72
CA TYR A 16 -7.40 16.73 -2.20
C TYR A 16 -8.43 16.39 -1.11
N ARG A 17 -9.15 17.38 -0.56
CA ARG A 17 -10.03 17.22 0.60
C ARG A 17 -11.04 16.08 0.46
N ASN A 18 -11.60 15.90 -0.73
CA ASN A 18 -12.58 14.84 -1.02
C ASN A 18 -12.02 13.67 -1.83
N LYS A 19 -10.72 13.68 -2.16
CA LYS A 19 -10.05 12.62 -2.91
C LYS A 19 -9.44 11.56 -2.01
N ILE A 20 -9.08 11.94 -0.79
CA ILE A 20 -8.47 11.05 0.20
C ILE A 20 -9.57 10.46 1.07
N LEU A 21 -9.64 9.13 1.10
CA LEU A 21 -10.62 8.44 1.93
C LEU A 21 -10.30 8.62 3.43
N PRO A 22 -11.32 8.64 4.32
CA PRO A 22 -11.09 8.54 5.75
C PRO A 22 -10.28 7.28 6.11
N LEU A 23 -9.43 7.36 7.14
CA LEU A 23 -8.51 6.28 7.53
C LEU A 23 -9.21 4.92 7.69
N ARG A 24 -10.41 4.89 8.30
CA ARG A 24 -11.20 3.66 8.45
C ARG A 24 -11.56 3.00 7.12
N ARG A 25 -11.95 3.79 6.10
CA ARG A 25 -12.26 3.27 4.75
C ARG A 25 -10.99 2.81 4.04
N GLN A 26 -9.87 3.50 4.23
CA GLN A 26 -8.58 3.04 3.71
C GLN A 26 -8.20 1.69 4.30
N ALA A 27 -8.35 1.51 5.62
CA ALA A 27 -8.09 0.22 6.29
C ALA A 27 -8.93 -0.91 5.70
N THR A 28 -10.23 -0.70 5.50
CA THR A 28 -11.11 -1.69 4.84
C THR A 28 -10.59 -2.13 3.47
N ILE A 29 -10.14 -1.18 2.64
CA ILE A 29 -9.62 -1.46 1.31
C ILE A 29 -8.28 -2.22 1.40
N ARG A 30 -7.37 -1.76 2.27
CA ARG A 30 -6.06 -2.40 2.47
C ARG A 30 -6.22 -3.84 2.97
N ASN A 31 -7.12 -4.08 3.92
CA ASN A 31 -7.38 -5.42 4.46
C ASN A 31 -7.98 -6.34 3.39
N ARG A 32 -8.87 -5.82 2.53
CA ARG A 32 -9.38 -6.59 1.39
C ARG A 32 -8.25 -7.00 0.45
N TRP A 33 -7.37 -6.08 0.07
CA TRP A 33 -6.24 -6.39 -0.81
C TRP A 33 -5.23 -7.34 -0.16
N LEU A 34 -5.00 -7.20 1.13
CA LEU A 34 -4.16 -8.11 1.87
C LEU A 34 -4.73 -9.54 1.83
N LYS A 35 -6.03 -9.70 2.09
CA LYS A 35 -6.71 -10.99 2.01
C LYS A 35 -6.54 -11.64 0.64
N THR A 36 -6.81 -10.90 -0.45
CA THR A 36 -6.61 -11.42 -1.81
C THR A 36 -5.15 -11.83 -2.06
N ARG A 37 -4.18 -11.03 -1.59
CA ARG A 37 -2.76 -11.38 -1.73
C ARG A 37 -2.39 -12.66 -0.99
N LEU A 38 -2.91 -12.86 0.22
CA LEU A 38 -2.59 -14.03 1.04
C LEU A 38 -3.31 -15.30 0.57
N ASP A 39 -4.56 -15.19 0.14
CA ASP A 39 -5.38 -16.36 -0.21
C ASP A 39 -5.20 -16.81 -1.66
N GLU A 40 -4.96 -15.87 -2.58
CA GLU A 40 -4.97 -16.17 -4.02
C GLU A 40 -3.56 -16.05 -4.61
N PHE A 41 -2.93 -14.89 -4.46
CA PHE A 41 -1.67 -14.60 -5.16
C PHE A 41 -0.48 -15.33 -4.57
N LEU A 42 -0.28 -15.24 -3.26
CA LEU A 42 0.89 -15.80 -2.59
C LEU A 42 1.00 -17.32 -2.79
N PRO A 43 -0.06 -18.13 -2.57
CA PRO A 43 0.01 -19.58 -2.78
C PRO A 43 0.32 -19.92 -4.25
N THR A 44 -0.34 -19.22 -5.20
CA THR A 44 -0.13 -19.43 -6.63
C THR A 44 1.32 -19.15 -7.04
N LEU A 45 1.90 -18.07 -6.53
CA LEU A 45 3.28 -17.71 -6.81
C LEU A 45 4.26 -18.70 -6.18
N MET A 46 4.06 -19.06 -4.90
CA MET A 46 4.89 -20.04 -4.19
C MET A 46 4.92 -21.38 -4.92
N GLN A 47 3.77 -21.89 -5.38
CA GLN A 47 3.69 -23.11 -6.20
C GLN A 47 4.45 -22.98 -7.52
N ARG A 48 4.31 -21.85 -8.22
CA ARG A 48 4.97 -21.62 -9.51
C ARG A 48 6.50 -21.66 -9.41
N VAL A 49 7.06 -21.20 -8.30
CA VAL A 49 8.52 -21.13 -8.11
C VAL A 49 9.09 -22.27 -7.27
N GLY A 50 8.24 -23.14 -6.71
CA GLY A 50 8.66 -24.25 -5.85
C GLY A 50 9.18 -23.80 -4.48
N LEU A 51 8.54 -22.80 -3.87
CA LEU A 51 8.86 -22.34 -2.51
C LEU A 51 7.81 -22.85 -1.51
N ASP A 52 8.26 -23.47 -0.43
CA ASP A 52 7.39 -24.03 0.62
C ASP A 52 7.16 -23.06 1.80
N MET A 53 7.92 -21.97 1.86
CA MET A 53 7.88 -21.01 2.96
C MET A 53 8.18 -19.58 2.49
N TRP A 54 7.66 -18.62 3.24
CA TRP A 54 8.01 -17.21 3.16
C TRP A 54 8.14 -16.63 4.58
N ILE A 55 8.87 -15.52 4.70
CA ILE A 55 9.13 -14.86 5.99
C ILE A 55 8.62 -13.42 5.90
N ILE A 56 7.90 -12.98 6.94
CA ILE A 56 7.54 -11.58 7.13
C ILE A 56 8.56 -10.95 8.08
N ALA A 57 9.42 -10.09 7.55
CA ALA A 57 10.27 -9.24 8.37
C ALA A 57 9.53 -7.95 8.69
N ALA A 58 8.88 -7.90 9.85
CA ALA A 58 8.12 -6.74 10.31
C ALA A 58 8.72 -6.12 11.58
N ARG A 59 8.41 -4.84 11.80
CA ARG A 59 8.72 -4.11 13.04
C ARG A 59 7.40 -3.74 13.70
N GLU A 60 7.25 -4.07 14.97
CA GLU A 60 6.11 -3.63 15.76
C GLU A 60 6.34 -2.17 16.19
N TYR A 61 5.40 -1.32 15.80
CA TYR A 61 5.31 0.05 16.29
C TYR A 61 4.01 0.17 17.09
N ASN A 62 4.02 1.02 18.11
CA ASN A 62 2.93 1.19 19.08
C ASN A 62 1.55 1.54 18.45
N GLU A 63 1.54 1.91 17.16
CA GLU A 63 0.35 2.31 16.42
C GLU A 63 -0.45 1.16 15.76
N ASP A 64 0.09 -0.06 15.66
CA ASP A 64 -0.64 -1.21 15.11
C ASP A 64 -0.39 -2.48 15.95
N PRO A 65 -1.36 -2.96 16.75
CA PRO A 65 -1.16 -4.06 17.69
C PRO A 65 -1.13 -5.46 17.03
N VAL A 66 -1.37 -5.55 15.73
CA VAL A 66 -1.44 -6.83 15.01
C VAL A 66 -0.67 -6.72 13.71
N ILE A 67 0.35 -7.57 13.56
CA ILE A 67 1.02 -7.79 12.28
C ILE A 67 0.15 -8.73 11.44
N MET A 68 -0.95 -8.20 10.90
CA MET A 68 -1.71 -8.73 9.75
C MET A 68 -2.85 -7.80 9.36
#